data_AF-A0A941IZC3-F1
#
_entry.id   AF-A0A941IZC3-F1
#
_cell.length_a   1.000
_cell.length_b   1.000
_cell.length_c   1.000
_cell.angle_alpha   90.00
_cell.angle_beta   90.00
_cell.angle_gamma   90.00
#
_symmetry.space_group_name_H-M   'P 1'
#
loop_
_entity.id
_entity.type
_entity.pdbx_description
1 polymer ?
#
loop_
_entity_poly.entity_id
_entity_poly.type
_entity_poly.pdbx_seq_one_letter_code
_entity_poly.pdbx_strand_id
1 'polypeptide(L)'
;MLKNRIVISCISSCMLLVCIACAHQSVSTDNEPKFYVLPDGSKVVLNQNSTMTYVIDEDKREVHLDGGAFFKVVKSTIPFKVHTPQGDITVLGTEFAVESSDEGLEVEVDDGEVAVETTAGDQTVRTQERVFYNDAKQLFEHGKAEFKHHIWTDEFKKDMRGLGKEIEKGGKQLGKKIKQVGNDLKIKI
;
A
#
# COMPACT_ATOMS: atom_id res chain seq x y z
N MET A 1 50.45 34.67 19.87
CA MET A 1 50.13 33.55 18.97
C MET A 1 48.85 32.89 19.44
N LEU A 2 47.87 32.81 18.56
CA LEU A 2 46.49 32.42 18.82
C LEU A 2 46.30 30.89 18.87
N LYS A 3 45.37 30.45 19.72
CA LYS A 3 44.51 29.23 19.64
C LYS A 3 45.16 27.84 19.71
N ASN A 4 44.75 27.08 20.73
CA ASN A 4 44.40 25.64 20.74
C ASN A 4 44.34 25.17 22.22
N ARG A 5 43.31 24.54 22.79
CA ARG A 5 42.36 23.53 22.26
C ARG A 5 41.16 23.33 23.21
N ILE A 6 39.98 23.23 22.59
CA ILE A 6 38.94 22.20 22.77
C ILE A 6 38.28 22.07 24.16
N VAL A 7 37.22 22.88 24.30
CA VAL A 7 35.84 22.57 24.74
C VAL A 7 35.61 21.22 25.45
N ILE A 8 35.26 21.33 26.74
CA ILE A 8 34.51 20.34 27.52
C ILE A 8 33.07 20.34 26.98
N SER A 9 32.60 19.23 26.39
CA SER A 9 31.20 19.09 25.97
C SER A 9 30.55 17.91 26.68
N CYS A 10 29.79 18.27 27.71
CA CYS A 10 28.61 17.64 28.27
C CYS A 10 28.23 16.23 27.77
N ILE A 11 28.50 15.25 28.62
CA ILE A 11 27.48 14.43 29.31
C ILE A 11 26.27 14.06 28.44
N SER A 12 26.26 12.81 27.97
CA SER A 12 25.22 11.84 28.30
C SER A 12 23.78 12.41 28.41
N SER A 13 23.25 12.94 27.32
CA SER A 13 21.84 13.32 27.22
C SER A 13 21.32 13.10 25.80
N CYS A 14 21.42 11.87 25.36
CA CYS A 14 20.69 11.30 24.23
C CYS A 14 21.02 9.78 24.25
N MET A 15 20.57 8.98 25.23
CA MET A 15 19.16 8.55 25.27
C MET A 15 18.32 9.26 24.22
N LEU A 16 18.64 9.03 22.93
CA LEU A 16 17.60 8.91 21.93
C LEU A 16 16.75 7.75 22.47
N LEU A 17 15.81 8.09 23.35
CA LEU A 17 14.44 7.69 23.18
C LEU A 17 14.19 7.85 21.68
N VAL A 18 14.42 6.74 20.96
CA VAL A 18 13.70 6.45 19.76
C VAL A 18 12.26 6.36 20.26
N CYS A 19 11.63 7.52 20.43
CA CYS A 19 10.22 7.63 20.19
C CYS A 19 10.11 7.16 18.74
N ILE A 20 9.87 5.85 18.57
CA ILE A 20 9.23 5.32 17.39
C ILE A 20 7.88 6.03 17.40
N ALA A 21 7.85 7.26 16.88
CA ALA A 21 6.61 7.83 16.44
C ALA A 21 6.11 6.81 15.43
N CYS A 22 5.01 6.09 15.75
CA CYS A 22 4.23 5.38 14.75
C CYS A 22 4.00 6.41 13.65
N ALA A 23 4.80 6.35 12.59
CA ALA A 23 4.73 7.32 11.53
C ALA A 23 3.47 6.99 10.76
N HIS A 24 2.39 7.69 11.09
CA HIS A 24 1.16 7.63 10.33
C HIS A 24 1.50 8.13 8.93
N GLN A 25 1.53 7.22 7.96
CA GLN A 25 1.81 7.56 6.56
C GLN A 25 0.50 7.71 5.84
N SER A 26 0.31 8.85 5.17
CA SER A 26 -0.88 9.13 4.37
C SER A 26 -0.50 9.25 2.90
N VAL A 27 -1.29 8.61 2.04
CA VAL A 27 -1.14 8.64 0.59
C VAL A 27 -2.51 8.85 -0.04
N SER A 28 -2.54 9.59 -1.15
CA SER A 28 -3.74 9.81 -1.93
C SER A 28 -3.46 9.69 -3.43
N THR A 29 -4.54 9.48 -4.18
CA THR A 29 -4.57 9.36 -5.62
C THR A 29 -5.60 10.33 -6.18
N ASP A 30 -5.22 11.02 -7.26
CA ASP A 30 -6.14 11.92 -7.95
C ASP A 30 -6.76 11.18 -9.15
N ASN A 31 -6.05 11.08 -10.27
CA ASN A 31 -6.62 10.61 -11.55
C ASN A 31 -6.27 9.17 -11.94
N GLU A 32 -5.32 8.52 -11.26
CA GLU A 32 -4.85 7.18 -11.64
C GLU A 32 -4.61 6.30 -10.40
N PRO A 33 -4.87 4.99 -10.49
CA PRO A 33 -4.53 4.06 -9.43
C PRO A 33 -3.02 4.01 -9.18
N LYS A 34 -2.63 3.82 -7.91
CA LYS A 34 -1.22 3.71 -7.51
C LYS A 34 -0.95 2.46 -6.71
N PHE A 35 0.21 1.86 -6.94
CA PHE A 35 0.68 0.68 -6.23
C PHE A 35 1.61 1.05 -5.08
N TYR A 36 1.38 0.41 -3.93
CA TYR A 36 2.18 0.56 -2.73
C TYR A 36 2.60 -0.81 -2.19
N VAL A 37 3.80 -0.87 -1.62
CA VAL A 37 4.24 -1.99 -0.77
C VAL A 37 4.32 -1.46 0.65
N LEU A 38 3.55 -2.04 1.55
CA LEU A 38 3.51 -1.67 2.96
C LEU A 38 4.72 -2.27 3.71
N PRO A 39 5.06 -1.74 4.91
CA PRO A 39 6.19 -2.23 5.69
C PRO A 39 6.18 -3.74 6.02
N ASP A 40 5.01 -4.37 6.14
CA ASP A 40 4.87 -5.82 6.37
C ASP A 40 4.99 -6.66 5.08
N GLY A 41 5.23 -6.01 3.93
CA GLY A 41 5.29 -6.65 2.61
C GLY A 41 3.93 -6.83 1.93
N SER A 42 2.83 -6.43 2.58
CA SER A 42 1.51 -6.39 1.96
C SER A 42 1.50 -5.41 0.79
N LYS A 43 0.69 -5.71 -0.22
CA LYS A 43 0.62 -4.91 -1.45
C LYS A 43 -0.75 -4.28 -1.56
N VAL A 44 -0.79 -3.01 -1.98
CA VAL A 44 -2.02 -2.26 -2.16
C VAL A 44 -2.03 -1.63 -3.54
N VAL A 45 -3.15 -1.75 -4.24
CA VAL A 45 -3.49 -0.88 -5.37
C VAL A 45 -4.60 0.05 -4.91
N LEU A 46 -4.26 1.30 -4.68
CA LEU A 46 -5.20 2.35 -4.28
C LEU A 46 -5.86 2.89 -5.56
N ASN A 47 -7.20 2.94 -5.60
CA ASN A 47 -7.95 3.43 -6.76
C ASN A 47 -7.67 4.90 -7.02
N GLN A 48 -8.11 5.45 -8.15
CA GLN A 48 -8.19 6.91 -8.32
C GLN A 48 -9.14 7.54 -7.28
N ASN A 49 -8.95 8.82 -6.98
CA ASN A 49 -9.74 9.59 -6.00
C ASN A 49 -9.89 8.89 -4.63
N SER A 50 -8.82 8.24 -4.16
CA SER A 50 -8.85 7.48 -2.92
C SER A 50 -7.74 7.94 -1.98
N THR A 51 -7.98 7.84 -0.68
CA THR A 51 -7.02 8.19 0.36
C THR A 51 -6.80 7.01 1.28
N MET A 52 -5.54 6.72 1.57
CA MET A 52 -5.16 5.67 2.49
C MET A 52 -4.16 6.22 3.50
N THR A 53 -4.44 6.00 4.79
CA THR A 53 -3.49 6.31 5.87
C THR A 53 -3.21 5.03 6.64
N TYR A 54 -1.95 4.74 6.98
CA TYR A 54 -1.60 3.46 7.58
C TYR A 54 -0.55 3.54 8.69
N VAL A 55 -0.61 2.57 9.60
CA VAL A 55 0.38 2.27 10.64
C VAL A 55 0.61 0.76 10.62
N ILE A 56 1.82 0.35 10.21
CA ILE A 56 2.23 -1.05 10.13
C ILE A 56 3.55 -1.19 10.89
N ASP A 57 3.52 -1.93 11.99
CA ASP A 57 4.66 -2.26 12.85
C ASP A 57 4.58 -3.71 13.36
N GLU A 58 5.42 -4.07 14.34
CA GLU A 58 5.52 -5.44 14.86
C GLU A 58 4.27 -5.93 15.58
N ASP A 59 3.42 -5.03 16.11
CA ASP A 59 2.24 -5.37 16.91
C ASP A 59 0.93 -4.87 16.28
N LYS A 60 1.01 -4.01 15.26
CA LYS A 60 -0.12 -3.28 14.71
C LYS A 60 -0.10 -3.24 13.19
N ARG A 61 -1.22 -3.59 12.56
CA ARG A 61 -1.42 -3.47 11.11
C ARG A 61 -2.77 -2.82 10.82
N GLU A 62 -2.81 -1.49 10.81
CA GLU A 62 -4.03 -0.71 10.59
C GLU A 62 -3.91 0.21 9.37
N VAL A 63 -5.00 0.26 8.61
CA VAL A 63 -5.19 1.12 7.47
C VAL A 63 -6.52 1.85 7.65
N HIS A 64 -6.57 3.15 7.37
CA HIS A 64 -7.78 3.93 7.19
C HIS A 64 -7.91 4.21 5.69
N LEU A 65 -9.06 3.86 5.11
CA LEU A 65 -9.34 3.97 3.70
C LEU A 65 -10.60 4.82 3.46
N ASP A 66 -10.48 5.76 2.52
CA ASP A 66 -11.58 6.46 1.89
C ASP A 66 -11.48 6.26 0.37
N GLY A 67 -12.55 5.80 -0.28
CA GLY A 67 -12.56 5.33 -1.66
C GLY A 67 -12.24 3.83 -1.80
N GLY A 68 -11.53 3.48 -2.87
CA GLY A 68 -11.35 2.10 -3.31
C GLY A 68 -9.91 1.60 -3.23
N ALA A 69 -9.71 0.34 -2.87
CA ALA A 69 -8.40 -0.30 -2.92
C ALA A 69 -8.49 -1.82 -3.05
N PHE A 70 -7.52 -2.42 -3.74
CA PHE A 70 -7.24 -3.85 -3.67
C PHE A 70 -6.05 -4.12 -2.75
N PHE A 71 -6.21 -5.09 -1.86
CA PHE A 71 -5.21 -5.52 -0.90
C PHE A 71 -4.80 -6.97 -1.17
N LYS A 72 -3.49 -7.21 -1.21
CA LYS A 72 -2.89 -8.54 -1.07
C LYS A 72 -2.10 -8.56 0.22
N VAL A 73 -2.75 -9.04 1.28
CA VAL A 73 -2.22 -8.99 2.65
C VAL A 73 -1.34 -10.19 2.93
N VAL A 74 -0.15 -9.94 3.47
CA VAL A 74 0.76 -10.99 3.91
C VAL A 74 0.14 -11.70 5.12
N LYS A 75 0.15 -13.04 5.06
CA LYS A 75 -0.37 -13.89 6.13
C LYS A 75 0.42 -13.70 7.43
N SER A 76 -0.27 -13.42 8.52
CA SER A 76 0.28 -13.24 9.87
C SER A 76 -0.75 -13.65 10.92
N THR A 77 -0.29 -13.82 12.16
CA THR A 77 -1.16 -13.99 13.34
C THR A 77 -1.71 -12.67 13.86
N ILE A 78 -1.08 -11.55 13.52
CA ILE A 78 -1.51 -10.21 13.91
C ILE A 78 -2.57 -9.76 12.89
N PRO A 79 -3.77 -9.35 13.27
CA PRO A 79 -4.79 -8.92 12.32
C PRO A 79 -4.35 -7.70 11.50
N PHE A 80 -4.75 -7.69 10.22
CA PHE A 80 -4.70 -6.51 9.36
C PHE A 80 -6.10 -5.91 9.31
N LYS A 81 -6.23 -4.66 9.74
CA LYS A 81 -7.51 -3.97 9.84
C LYS A 81 -7.58 -2.82 8.85
N VAL A 82 -8.67 -2.75 8.08
CA VAL A 82 -9.01 -1.61 7.23
C VAL A 82 -10.24 -0.95 7.82
N HIS A 83 -10.09 0.31 8.21
CA HIS A 83 -11.14 1.16 8.74
C HIS A 83 -11.70 2.01 7.60
N THR A 84 -13.02 1.99 7.40
CA THR A 84 -13.73 2.90 6.51
C THR A 84 -14.80 3.67 7.30
N PRO A 85 -15.40 4.73 6.73
CA PRO A 85 -16.49 5.43 7.41
C PRO A 85 -17.71 4.54 7.73
N GLN A 86 -17.95 3.47 6.98
CA GLN A 86 -19.14 2.62 7.09
C GLN A 86 -18.88 1.32 7.88
N GLY A 87 -17.62 0.94 8.11
CA GLY A 87 -17.31 -0.27 8.85
C GLY A 87 -15.83 -0.63 8.89
N ASP A 88 -15.55 -1.65 9.69
CA ASP A 88 -14.22 -2.21 9.86
C ASP A 88 -14.11 -3.55 9.13
N ILE A 89 -12.94 -3.77 8.55
CA ILE A 89 -12.61 -4.99 7.81
C ILE A 89 -11.38 -5.60 8.45
N THR A 90 -11.47 -6.87 8.87
CA THR A 90 -10.37 -7.57 9.53
C THR A 90 -9.99 -8.84 8.76
N VAL A 91 -8.69 -9.01 8.50
CA VAL A 91 -8.12 -10.19 7.83
C VAL A 91 -6.83 -10.66 8.49
N LEU A 92 -6.42 -11.91 8.24
CA LEU A 92 -5.12 -12.44 8.66
C LEU A 92 -4.13 -12.58 7.51
N GLY A 93 -4.61 -12.74 6.28
CA GLY A 93 -3.83 -12.95 5.07
C GLY A 93 -4.76 -13.33 3.93
N THR A 94 -5.18 -12.32 3.17
CA THR A 94 -6.32 -12.40 2.25
C THR A 94 -6.05 -11.49 1.06
N GLU A 95 -6.56 -11.86 -0.11
CA GLU A 95 -6.63 -11.03 -1.32
C GLU A 95 -8.06 -10.54 -1.48
N PHE A 96 -8.28 -9.24 -1.35
CA PHE A 96 -9.63 -8.66 -1.33
C PHE A 96 -9.64 -7.22 -1.86
N ALA A 97 -10.78 -6.81 -2.41
CA ALA A 97 -11.04 -5.44 -2.78
C ALA A 97 -12.04 -4.81 -1.82
N VAL A 98 -11.87 -3.52 -1.59
CA VAL A 98 -12.75 -2.67 -0.79
C VAL A 98 -13.13 -1.46 -1.64
N GLU A 99 -14.40 -1.10 -1.65
CA GLU A 99 -14.87 0.19 -2.16
C GLU A 99 -15.76 0.83 -1.09
N SER A 100 -15.38 2.02 -0.65
CA SER A 100 -16.04 2.78 0.40
C SER A 100 -16.56 4.08 -0.19
N SER A 101 -17.87 4.30 -0.09
CA SER A 101 -18.53 5.48 -0.65
C SER A 101 -19.70 5.92 0.21
N ASP A 102 -20.30 7.07 -0.10
CA ASP A 102 -21.50 7.56 0.59
C ASP A 102 -22.69 6.57 0.53
N GLU A 103 -22.73 5.68 -0.46
CA GLU A 103 -23.80 4.66 -0.57
C GLU A 103 -23.60 3.50 0.42
N GLY A 104 -22.35 3.19 0.79
CA GLY A 104 -22.04 1.98 1.51
C GLY A 104 -20.61 1.47 1.36
N LEU A 105 -20.43 0.24 1.83
CA LEU A 105 -19.17 -0.49 1.82
C LEU A 105 -19.31 -1.78 1.02
N GLU A 106 -18.51 -1.92 -0.02
CA GLU A 106 -18.39 -3.14 -0.82
C GLU A 106 -17.09 -3.87 -0.50
N VAL A 107 -17.18 -5.18 -0.28
CA VAL A 107 -16.02 -6.06 -0.09
C VAL A 107 -16.14 -7.27 -1.00
N GLU A 108 -15.13 -7.50 -1.82
CA GLU A 108 -14.98 -8.69 -2.67
C GLU A 108 -13.75 -9.48 -2.27
N VAL A 109 -13.87 -10.80 -2.12
CA VAL A 109 -12.75 -11.66 -1.70
C VAL A 109 -12.28 -12.53 -2.85
N ASP A 110 -11.05 -12.34 -3.28
CA ASP A 110 -10.40 -13.16 -4.31
C ASP A 110 -9.86 -14.46 -3.71
N ASP A 111 -9.12 -14.36 -2.60
CA ASP A 111 -8.62 -15.51 -1.84
C ASP A 111 -8.56 -15.25 -0.34
N GLY A 112 -9.09 -16.18 0.45
CA GLY A 112 -9.05 -16.16 1.91
C GLY A 112 -10.41 -15.90 2.54
N GLU A 113 -10.38 -15.22 3.69
CA GLU A 113 -11.57 -14.90 4.48
C GLU A 113 -11.45 -13.46 5.01
N VAL A 114 -12.58 -12.77 5.05
CA VAL A 114 -12.71 -11.40 5.54
C VAL A 114 -13.83 -11.31 6.57
N ALA A 115 -13.55 -10.73 7.72
CA ALA A 115 -14.58 -10.27 8.65
C ALA A 115 -14.92 -8.81 8.35
N VAL A 116 -16.20 -8.48 8.24
CA VAL A 116 -16.72 -7.13 8.00
C VAL A 116 -17.67 -6.78 9.14
N GLU A 117 -17.40 -5.70 9.85
CA GLU A 117 -18.14 -5.23 11.01
C GLU A 117 -18.76 -3.87 10.67
N THR A 118 -20.09 -3.75 10.68
CA THR A 118 -20.80 -2.47 10.43
C THR A 118 -21.86 -2.25 11.49
N THR A 119 -22.57 -1.11 11.44
CA THR A 119 -23.68 -0.83 12.35
C THR A 119 -24.88 -1.77 12.18
N ALA A 120 -24.99 -2.48 11.06
CA ALA A 120 -26.01 -3.51 10.84
C ALA A 120 -25.60 -4.90 11.39
N GLY A 121 -24.36 -5.05 11.86
CA GLY A 121 -23.80 -6.28 12.41
C GLY A 121 -22.62 -6.82 11.62
N ASP A 122 -22.24 -8.05 11.92
CA ASP A 122 -20.99 -8.65 11.44
C ASP A 122 -21.26 -9.66 10.32
N GLN A 123 -20.38 -9.69 9.32
CA GLN A 123 -20.41 -10.64 8.22
C GLN A 123 -19.04 -11.29 8.05
N THR A 124 -19.06 -12.55 7.60
CA THR A 124 -17.86 -13.24 7.11
C THR A 124 -18.00 -13.48 5.62
N VAL A 125 -17.06 -12.99 4.84
CA VAL A 125 -17.03 -13.09 3.38
C VAL A 125 -15.85 -13.99 2.99
N ARG A 126 -16.11 -14.99 2.13
CA ARG A 126 -15.10 -15.97 1.71
C ARG A 126 -14.72 -15.80 0.25
N THR A 127 -13.66 -16.50 -0.16
CA THR A 127 -13.22 -16.62 -1.55
C THR A 127 -14.40 -16.71 -2.53
N GLN A 128 -14.38 -15.84 -3.56
CA GLN A 128 -15.39 -15.71 -4.62
C GLN A 128 -16.74 -15.14 -4.17
N GLU A 129 -16.82 -14.59 -2.96
CA GLU A 129 -18.01 -13.91 -2.46
C GLU A 129 -17.80 -12.41 -2.40
N ARG A 130 -18.94 -11.73 -2.43
CA ARG A 130 -19.08 -10.28 -2.29
C ARG A 130 -20.10 -10.00 -1.22
N VAL A 131 -19.85 -8.97 -0.42
CA VAL A 131 -20.91 -8.31 0.35
C VAL A 131 -20.91 -6.82 0.02
N PHE A 132 -22.10 -6.25 -0.06
CA PHE A 132 -22.30 -4.81 -0.06
C PHE A 132 -23.19 -4.43 1.12
N TYR A 133 -22.64 -3.61 1.99
CA TYR A 133 -23.38 -2.98 3.07
C TYR A 133 -23.93 -1.64 2.57
N ASN A 134 -25.25 -1.49 2.55
CA ASN A 134 -25.91 -0.24 2.21
C ASN A 134 -26.16 0.58 3.48
N ASP A 135 -25.53 1.75 3.59
CA ASP A 135 -25.58 2.56 4.82
C ASP A 135 -26.98 3.18 5.04
N ALA A 136 -27.62 3.67 3.98
CA ALA A 136 -28.97 4.25 4.10
C ALA A 136 -30.04 3.24 4.54
N LYS A 137 -29.92 1.99 4.10
CA LYS A 137 -30.87 0.91 4.43
C LYS A 137 -30.47 0.09 5.64
N GLN A 138 -29.22 0.21 6.10
CA GLN A 138 -28.65 -0.59 7.18
C GLN A 138 -28.80 -2.11 6.91
N LEU A 139 -28.47 -2.54 5.69
CA LEU A 139 -28.68 -3.93 5.24
C LEU A 139 -27.49 -4.42 4.40
N PHE A 140 -27.27 -5.73 4.44
CA PHE A 140 -26.27 -6.41 3.61
C PHE A 140 -26.92 -7.05 2.37
N GLU A 141 -26.24 -6.89 1.24
CA GLU A 141 -26.54 -7.54 -0.03
C GLU A 141 -25.36 -8.45 -0.42
N HIS A 142 -25.62 -9.75 -0.49
CA HIS A 142 -24.59 -10.74 -0.83
C HIS A 142 -24.61 -11.08 -2.32
N GLY A 143 -23.44 -11.39 -2.86
CA GLY A 143 -23.29 -11.77 -4.26
C GLY A 143 -22.04 -12.58 -4.54
N LYS A 144 -21.79 -12.83 -5.82
CA LYS A 144 -20.49 -13.31 -6.30
C LYS A 144 -19.59 -12.12 -6.56
N ALA A 145 -18.31 -12.28 -6.26
CA ALA A 145 -17.31 -11.27 -6.61
C ALA A 145 -17.21 -11.14 -8.14
N GLU A 146 -17.20 -9.91 -8.63
CA GLU A 146 -17.08 -9.62 -10.06
C GLU A 146 -15.62 -9.39 -10.46
N PHE A 147 -14.73 -9.14 -9.50
CA PHE A 147 -13.30 -8.94 -9.72
C PHE A 147 -12.99 -7.86 -10.76
N LYS A 148 -13.77 -6.76 -10.75
CA LYS A 148 -13.44 -5.55 -11.55
C LYS A 148 -12.03 -5.07 -11.26
N HIS A 149 -11.58 -5.36 -10.05
CA HIS A 149 -10.23 -5.12 -9.61
C HIS A 149 -9.14 -5.98 -10.33
N HIS A 150 -9.46 -6.86 -11.25
CA HIS A 150 -8.42 -7.44 -12.11
C HIS A 150 -8.05 -6.48 -13.24
N ILE A 151 -8.99 -5.63 -13.69
CA ILE A 151 -8.78 -4.70 -14.81
C ILE A 151 -7.69 -3.67 -14.49
N TRP A 152 -7.86 -2.87 -13.43
CA TRP A 152 -6.87 -1.89 -12.98
C TRP A 152 -5.50 -2.51 -12.62
N THR A 153 -5.43 -3.75 -12.11
CA THR A 153 -4.16 -4.40 -11.76
C THR A 153 -3.46 -4.92 -12.99
N ASP A 154 -4.18 -5.37 -14.01
CA ASP A 154 -3.61 -5.85 -15.27
C ASP A 154 -3.09 -4.69 -16.13
N GLU A 155 -3.80 -3.57 -16.13
CA GLU A 155 -3.31 -2.30 -16.69
C GLU A 155 -2.03 -1.86 -15.99
N PHE A 156 -2.04 -1.82 -14.65
CA PHE A 156 -0.84 -1.49 -13.88
C PHE A 156 0.34 -2.45 -14.14
N LYS A 157 0.10 -3.78 -14.18
CA LYS A 157 1.13 -4.79 -14.51
C LYS A 157 1.67 -4.59 -15.93
N LYS A 158 0.85 -4.14 -16.86
CA LYS A 158 1.27 -3.84 -18.23
C LYS A 158 2.20 -2.62 -18.26
N ASP A 159 1.85 -1.57 -17.52
CA ASP A 159 2.65 -0.35 -17.44
C ASP A 159 4.00 -0.60 -16.76
N MET A 160 4.02 -1.35 -15.66
CA MET A 160 5.26 -1.76 -14.99
C MET A 160 6.17 -2.61 -15.89
N ARG A 161 5.60 -3.51 -16.70
CA ARG A 161 6.37 -4.25 -17.72
C ARG A 161 6.92 -3.32 -18.80
N GLY A 162 6.19 -2.28 -19.17
CA GLY A 162 6.64 -1.23 -20.08
C GLY A 162 7.86 -0.49 -19.52
N LEU A 163 7.72 0.07 -18.32
CA LEU A 163 8.78 0.79 -17.60
C LEU A 163 10.05 -0.05 -17.44
N GLY A 164 9.91 -1.34 -17.09
CA GLY A 164 11.06 -2.25 -16.98
C GLY A 164 11.84 -2.39 -18.30
N LYS A 165 11.14 -2.48 -19.44
CA LYS A 165 11.78 -2.51 -20.76
C LYS A 165 12.51 -1.21 -21.10
N GLU A 166 11.97 -0.07 -20.68
CA GLU A 166 12.60 1.24 -20.90
C GLU A 166 13.87 1.41 -20.07
N ILE A 167 13.83 1.01 -18.80
CA ILE A 167 15.01 1.00 -17.92
C ILE A 167 16.11 0.11 -18.51
N GLU A 168 15.76 -1.09 -18.99
CA GLU A 168 16.73 -2.01 -19.61
C GLU A 168 17.37 -1.39 -20.87
N LYS A 169 16.56 -0.76 -21.74
CA LYS A 169 17.06 -0.06 -22.93
C LYS A 169 17.99 1.10 -22.56
N GLY A 170 17.60 1.90 -21.58
CA GLY A 170 18.39 3.01 -21.05
C GLY A 170 19.75 2.54 -20.52
N GLY A 171 19.75 1.49 -19.70
CA GLY A 171 20.99 0.87 -19.19
C GLY A 171 21.92 0.37 -20.30
N LYS A 172 21.36 -0.29 -21.33
CA LYS A 172 22.13 -0.72 -22.52
C LYS A 172 22.74 0.48 -23.26
N GLN A 173 21.98 1.56 -23.44
CA GLN A 173 22.45 2.76 -24.13
C GLN A 173 23.55 3.47 -23.32
N LEU A 174 23.39 3.59 -22.00
CA LEU A 174 24.38 4.15 -21.11
C LEU A 174 25.69 3.34 -21.16
N GLY A 175 25.58 2.01 -21.12
CA GLY A 175 26.73 1.11 -21.25
C GLY A 175 27.48 1.28 -22.57
N LYS A 176 26.78 1.49 -23.70
CA LYS A 176 27.41 1.80 -24.99
C LYS A 176 28.16 3.13 -24.96
N LYS A 177 27.55 4.19 -24.40
CA LYS A 177 28.19 5.52 -24.26
C LYS A 177 29.46 5.45 -23.40
N ILE A 178 29.43 4.74 -22.27
CA ILE A 178 30.60 4.57 -21.38
C ILE A 178 31.76 3.88 -22.13
N LYS A 179 31.47 2.81 -22.88
CA LYS A 179 32.48 2.12 -23.70
C LYS A 179 33.10 3.03 -24.76
N GLN A 180 32.27 3.84 -25.43
CA GLN A 180 32.73 4.79 -26.43
C GLN A 180 33.68 5.85 -25.83
N VAL A 181 33.27 6.48 -24.72
CA VAL A 181 34.11 7.47 -24.01
C VAL A 181 35.44 6.84 -23.56
N GLY A 182 35.40 5.61 -23.05
CA GLY A 182 36.62 4.88 -22.66
C GLY A 182 37.58 4.63 -23.84
N ASN A 183 37.06 4.35 -25.04
CA ASN A 183 37.87 4.21 -26.24
C ASN A 183 38.44 5.56 -26.70
N ASP A 184 37.63 6.62 -26.72
CA ASP A 184 38.05 7.96 -27.14
C ASP A 184 39.16 8.55 -26.24
N LEU A 185 39.16 8.18 -24.95
CA LEU A 185 40.21 8.56 -24.00
C LEU A 185 41.51 7.77 -24.20
N LYS A 186 41.45 6.51 -24.64
CA LYS A 186 42.63 5.68 -24.93
C LYS A 186 43.37 6.10 -26.20
N ILE A 187 42.71 6.78 -27.13
CA ILE A 187 43.28 7.21 -28.43
C ILE A 187 44.05 8.55 -28.30
N LYS A 188 43.94 9.25 -27.16
CA LYS A 188 44.52 10.59 -26.94
C LYS A 188 45.86 10.61 -26.18
N ILE A 189 46.52 9.46 -25.98
CA ILE A 189 47.84 9.32 -25.32
C ILE A 189 48.83 8.73 -26.32
#